data_AF-A0A2N0NUC0-F1
#
_entry.id   AF-A0A2N0NUC0-F1
#
_cell.length_a   1.000
_cell.length_b   1.000
_cell.length_c   1.000
_cell.angle_alpha   90.00
_cell.angle_beta   90.00
_cell.angle_gamma   90.00
#
_symmetry.space_group_name_H-M   'P 1'
#
loop_
_entity.id
_entity.type
_entity.pdbx_description
1 polymer ?
#
loop_
_entity_poly.entity_id
_entity_poly.type
_entity_poly.pdbx_seq_one_letter_code
_entity_poly.pdbx_strand_id
1 'polypeptide(L)'
;MDILSKKTNLQEFMRTHCQIRHYSFQIKKCENADCNVCDTIHLPQDIFNGISFLSDPVPAQLDNDRYIDFKSIYGTETTEQYHPTLIAAMLNSERAPSTIFVNTKVHNIIQCF
;
A
#
# COMPACT_ATOMS: atom_id res chain seq x y z
N MET A 1 -23.68 -9.03 1.33
CA MET A 1 -23.72 -7.78 0.53
C MET A 1 -22.68 -6.86 1.12
N ASP A 2 -21.62 -6.61 0.38
CA ASP A 2 -20.52 -5.76 0.85
C ASP A 2 -21.01 -4.33 1.02
N ILE A 3 -20.91 -3.78 2.22
CA ILE A 3 -21.43 -2.43 2.53
C ILE A 3 -20.61 -1.37 1.77
N LEU A 4 -19.34 -1.67 1.46
CA LEU A 4 -18.47 -0.79 0.68
C LEU A 4 -18.88 -0.70 -0.79
N SER A 5 -19.40 -1.77 -1.40
CA SER A 5 -19.74 -1.77 -2.83
C SER A 5 -20.88 -0.83 -3.20
N LYS A 6 -21.61 -0.32 -2.19
CA LYS A 6 -22.69 0.65 -2.35
C LYS A 6 -22.23 2.10 -2.10
N LYS A 7 -20.98 2.32 -1.70
CA LYS A 7 -20.44 3.64 -1.34
C LYS A 7 -19.38 4.10 -2.36
N THR A 8 -19.84 4.49 -3.54
CA THR A 8 -19.00 4.94 -4.66
C THR A 8 -18.04 6.08 -4.27
N ASN A 9 -18.51 7.06 -3.49
CA ASN A 9 -17.66 8.17 -3.02
C ASN A 9 -16.50 7.70 -2.14
N LEU A 10 -16.72 6.67 -1.32
CA LEU A 10 -15.68 6.12 -0.45
C LEU A 10 -14.70 5.26 -1.25
N GLN A 11 -15.18 4.48 -2.21
CA GLN A 11 -14.31 3.73 -3.13
C GLN A 11 -13.40 4.67 -3.92
N GLU A 12 -13.97 5.75 -4.47
CA GLU A 12 -13.20 6.74 -5.22
C GLU A 12 -12.18 7.45 -4.32
N PHE A 13 -12.56 7.79 -3.08
CA PHE A 13 -11.62 8.31 -2.09
C PHE A 13 -10.46 7.33 -1.83
N MET A 14 -10.76 6.07 -1.55
CA MET A 14 -9.73 5.04 -1.33
C MET A 14 -8.79 4.88 -2.53
N ARG A 15 -9.31 5.00 -3.75
CA ARG A 15 -8.52 4.90 -4.99
C ARG A 15 -7.59 6.08 -5.20
N THR A 16 -7.99 7.28 -4.78
CA THR A 16 -7.30 8.55 -5.11
C THR A 16 -6.46 9.09 -3.95
N HIS A 17 -6.81 8.77 -2.71
CA HIS A 17 -6.21 9.34 -1.49
C HIS A 17 -5.52 8.30 -0.62
N CYS A 18 -5.71 7.00 -0.89
CA CYS A 18 -5.08 5.95 -0.10
C CYS A 18 -4.03 5.19 -0.90
N GLN A 19 -3.02 4.72 -0.18
CA GLN A 19 -2.07 3.72 -0.67
C GLN A 19 -2.19 2.49 0.21
N ILE A 20 -2.60 1.39 -0.41
CA ILE A 20 -2.76 0.09 0.24
C ILE A 20 -1.52 -0.72 -0.07
N ARG A 21 -0.82 -1.14 0.99
CA ARG A 21 0.33 -2.03 0.96
C ARG A 21 0.07 -3.22 1.88
N HIS A 22 0.87 -4.27 1.77
CA HIS A 22 0.77 -5.48 2.59
C HIS A 22 0.89 -5.20 4.09
N TYR A 23 1.76 -4.27 4.50
CA TYR A 23 1.98 -3.93 5.91
C TYR A 23 1.47 -2.55 6.33
N SER A 24 0.91 -1.77 5.42
CA SER A 24 0.45 -0.42 5.73
C SER A 24 -0.78 -0.01 4.94
N PHE A 25 -1.67 0.71 5.60
CA PHE A 25 -2.74 1.46 4.94
C PHE A 25 -2.47 2.94 5.17
N GLN A 26 -2.13 3.65 4.10
CA GLN A 26 -1.77 5.06 4.17
C GLN A 26 -2.91 5.90 3.58
N ILE A 27 -3.20 7.03 4.21
CA ILE A 27 -4.20 8.00 3.73
C ILE A 27 -3.50 9.35 3.64
N LYS A 28 -3.52 9.96 2.45
CA LYS A 28 -3.08 11.34 2.24
C LYS A 28 -4.32 12.20 1.98
N LYS A 29 -4.56 13.18 2.85
CA LYS A 29 -5.67 14.13 2.67
C LYS A 29 -5.46 14.98 1.41
N CYS A 30 -6.52 15.61 0.91
CA CYS A 30 -6.43 16.64 -0.10
C CYS A 30 -6.98 17.97 0.41
N GLU A 31 -6.68 19.04 -0.32
CA GLU A 31 -7.17 20.40 -0.06
C GLU A 31 -8.40 20.74 -0.93
N ASN A 32 -8.97 19.76 -1.62
CA ASN A 32 -10.12 20.00 -2.47
C ASN A 32 -11.32 20.36 -1.58
N ALA A 33 -11.86 21.57 -1.78
CA ALA A 33 -13.05 22.06 -1.06
C ALA A 33 -14.29 21.18 -1.29
N ASP A 34 -14.36 20.47 -2.42
CA ASP A 34 -15.44 19.53 -2.74
C ASP A 34 -15.24 18.13 -2.12
N CYS A 35 -14.11 17.90 -1.44
CA CYS A 35 -13.85 16.63 -0.79
C CYS A 35 -14.63 16.52 0.53
N ASN A 36 -15.72 15.78 0.51
CA ASN A 36 -16.55 15.53 1.69
C ASN A 36 -15.96 14.50 2.68
N VAL A 37 -14.74 14.02 2.43
CA VAL A 37 -14.06 13.00 3.26
C VAL A 37 -12.86 13.59 4.00
N CYS A 38 -12.14 14.54 3.39
CA CYS A 38 -11.00 15.19 4.04
C CYS A 38 -11.47 16.38 4.88
N ASP A 39 -11.19 16.32 6.18
CA ASP A 39 -11.24 17.53 7.02
C ASP A 39 -10.12 18.51 6.66
N THR A 40 -10.26 19.75 7.12
CA THR A 40 -9.29 20.83 6.96
C THR A 40 -7.87 20.41 7.37
N ILE A 41 -6.89 20.85 6.57
CA ILE A 41 -5.47 20.62 6.82
C ILE A 41 -4.94 21.72 7.77
N HIS A 42 -4.29 21.29 8.85
CA HIS A 42 -3.73 22.18 9.87
C HIS A 42 -2.22 22.43 9.72
N LEU A 43 -1.58 21.80 8.73
CA LEU A 43 -0.17 22.02 8.42
C LEU A 43 -0.01 23.28 7.55
N PRO A 44 1.12 24.01 7.69
CA PRO A 44 1.51 25.01 6.72
C PRO A 44 1.53 24.41 5.31
N GLN A 45 1.02 25.18 4.35
CA GLN A 45 0.78 24.75 2.97
C GLN A 45 2.04 24.19 2.30
N ASP A 46 3.17 24.85 2.50
CA ASP A 46 4.49 24.46 2.00
C ASP A 46 4.95 23.11 2.54
N ILE A 47 4.73 22.87 3.85
CA ILE A 47 5.07 21.61 4.49
C ILE A 47 4.14 20.51 3.98
N PHE A 48 2.83 20.77 3.91
CA PHE A 48 1.85 19.78 3.47
C PHE A 48 2.09 19.31 2.03
N ASN A 49 2.38 20.25 1.13
CA ASN A 49 2.67 19.93 -0.28
C ASN A 49 3.92 19.07 -0.45
N GLY A 50 4.87 19.13 0.49
CA GLY A 50 6.06 18.28 0.52
C GLY A 50 5.83 16.85 1.03
N ILE A 51 4.65 16.53 1.57
CA ILE A 51 4.35 15.20 2.12
C ILE A 51 4.04 14.24 0.97
N SER A 52 4.80 13.15 0.89
CA SER A 52 4.52 11.99 0.03
C SER A 52 4.10 10.79 0.86
N PHE A 53 3.51 9.78 0.20
CA PHE A 53 3.35 8.47 0.82
C PHE A 53 4.70 7.92 1.25
N LEU A 54 4.70 7.10 2.29
CA LEU A 54 5.89 6.38 2.74
C LEU A 54 6.32 5.42 1.65
N SER A 55 7.59 5.52 1.28
CA SER A 55 8.23 4.64 0.31
C SER A 55 8.36 3.23 0.86
N ASP A 56 8.19 2.24 -0.01
CA ASP A 56 8.41 0.83 0.29
C ASP A 56 9.90 0.55 0.48
N PRO A 57 10.30 -0.43 1.32
CA PRO A 57 11.70 -0.80 1.48
C PRO A 57 12.32 -1.31 0.17
N VAL A 58 13.38 -0.64 -0.31
CA VAL A 58 14.13 -1.02 -1.52
C VAL A 58 15.54 -1.48 -1.12
N PRO A 59 15.98 -2.69 -1.48
CA PRO A 59 17.30 -3.19 -1.11
C PRO A 59 18.40 -2.40 -1.80
N ALA A 60 19.52 -2.19 -1.10
CA ALA A 60 20.70 -1.56 -1.68
C ALA A 60 21.38 -2.53 -2.66
N GLN A 61 21.80 -2.02 -3.83
CA GLN A 61 22.40 -2.87 -4.87
C GLN A 61 23.78 -3.45 -4.51
N LEU A 62 24.54 -2.75 -3.65
CA LEU A 62 25.89 -3.14 -3.26
C LEU A 62 25.96 -3.92 -1.93
N ASP A 63 24.89 -3.88 -1.13
CA ASP A 63 24.85 -4.47 0.21
C ASP A 63 23.51 -5.19 0.40
N ASN A 64 23.53 -6.51 0.27
CA ASN A 64 22.33 -7.35 0.28
C ASN A 64 21.60 -7.36 1.63
N ASP A 65 22.24 -6.90 2.71
CA ASP A 65 21.66 -6.91 4.06
C ASP A 65 21.10 -5.55 4.47
N ARG A 66 21.06 -4.58 3.56
CA ARG A 66 20.59 -3.22 3.85
C ARG A 66 19.57 -2.71 2.84
N TYR A 67 18.65 -1.90 3.34
CA TYR A 67 17.78 -1.07 2.51
C TYR A 67 18.45 0.26 2.18
N ILE A 68 18.04 0.85 1.07
CA ILE A 68 18.40 2.21 0.68
C ILE A 68 17.88 3.20 1.74
N ASP A 69 18.65 4.26 2.01
CA ASP A 69 18.26 5.29 2.96
C ASP A 69 16.93 5.96 2.57
N PHE A 70 16.00 6.06 3.53
CA PHE A 70 14.67 6.64 3.33
C PHE A 70 14.71 8.00 2.62
N LYS A 71 15.62 8.90 3.05
CA LYS A 71 15.71 10.25 2.47
C LYS A 71 15.99 10.25 0.97
N SER A 72 16.65 9.22 0.44
CA SER A 72 17.00 9.13 -0.97
C SER A 72 15.86 8.57 -1.84
N ILE A 73 14.90 7.86 -1.22
CA ILE A 73 13.74 7.25 -1.92
C ILE A 73 12.41 7.93 -1.57
N TYR A 74 12.41 8.87 -0.62
CA TYR A 74 11.18 9.53 -0.21
C TYR A 74 10.61 10.38 -1.35
N GLY A 75 9.33 10.15 -1.67
CA GLY A 75 8.65 10.84 -2.76
C GLY A 75 8.91 10.26 -4.16
N THR A 76 9.69 9.18 -4.28
CA THR A 76 9.79 8.42 -5.53
C THR A 76 8.77 7.29 -5.57
N GLU A 77 8.42 6.81 -6.77
CA GLU A 77 7.58 5.63 -6.92
C GLU A 77 8.34 4.37 -6.48
N THR A 78 7.77 3.63 -5.54
CA THR A 78 8.29 2.35 -5.05
C THR A 78 7.22 1.27 -5.14
N THR A 79 7.65 0.00 -5.07
CA THR A 79 6.77 -1.16 -5.15
C THR A 79 7.05 -2.15 -4.03
N GLU A 80 6.10 -3.03 -3.75
CA GLU A 80 6.23 -4.06 -2.73
C GLU A 80 7.04 -5.29 -3.19
N GLN A 81 7.69 -5.25 -4.35
CA GLN A 81 8.34 -6.43 -4.94
C GLN A 81 9.45 -7.03 -4.06
N TYR A 82 9.96 -6.27 -3.11
CA TYR A 82 11.04 -6.68 -2.21
C TYR A 82 10.58 -7.09 -0.80
N HIS A 83 9.27 -7.17 -0.54
CA HIS A 83 8.82 -7.55 0.79
C HIS A 83 8.97 -9.07 1.02
N PRO A 84 9.48 -9.51 2.19
CA PRO A 84 9.87 -10.91 2.43
C PRO A 84 8.73 -11.92 2.21
N THR A 85 7.50 -11.58 2.60
CA THR A 85 6.35 -12.49 2.45
C THR A 85 6.06 -12.80 0.98
N LEU A 86 6.10 -11.82 0.08
CA LEU A 86 5.87 -12.04 -1.35
C LEU A 86 7.01 -12.84 -1.98
N ILE A 87 8.27 -12.53 -1.63
CA ILE A 87 9.40 -13.31 -2.11
C ILE A 87 9.27 -14.77 -1.67
N ALA A 88 8.95 -15.02 -0.39
CA ALA A 88 8.75 -16.36 0.13
C ALA A 88 7.56 -17.06 -0.55
N ALA A 89 6.45 -16.36 -0.78
CA ALA A 89 5.29 -16.91 -1.49
C ALA A 89 5.63 -17.29 -2.93
N MET A 90 6.37 -16.45 -3.66
CA MET A 90 6.83 -16.73 -5.02
C MET A 90 7.75 -17.96 -5.06
N LEU A 91 8.77 -18.01 -4.18
CA LEU A 91 9.71 -19.14 -4.07
C LEU A 91 9.03 -20.46 -3.69
N ASN A 92 7.98 -20.40 -2.87
CA ASN A 92 7.23 -21.60 -2.44
C ASN A 92 6.16 -22.02 -3.45
N SER A 93 5.69 -21.10 -4.31
CA SER A 93 4.68 -21.40 -5.34
C SER A 93 5.18 -22.38 -6.40
N GLU A 94 6.49 -22.41 -6.68
CA GLU A 94 7.13 -23.35 -7.61
C GLU A 94 7.26 -24.78 -7.05
N ARG A 95 7.03 -24.99 -5.75
CA ARG A 95 7.31 -26.28 -5.07
C ARG A 95 6.07 -27.10 -4.69
N ALA A 96 4.87 -26.65 -5.03
CA ALA A 96 3.64 -27.37 -4.70
C ALA A 96 3.10 -28.16 -5.91
N PRO A 97 3.09 -29.51 -5.87
CA PRO A 97 2.26 -30.29 -6.79
C PRO A 97 0.81 -29.88 -6.60
N SER A 98 0.09 -29.68 -7.71
CA SER A 98 -1.30 -29.19 -7.77
C SER A 98 -2.33 -30.07 -7.05
N THR A 99 -1.93 -31.18 -6.44
CA THR A 99 -2.82 -32.24 -5.96
C THR A 99 -2.95 -32.35 -4.44
N ILE A 100 -2.23 -31.58 -3.62
CA ILE A 100 -2.17 -31.84 -2.15
C ILE A 100 -2.63 -30.67 -1.26
N PHE A 101 -2.91 -29.48 -1.77
CA PHE A 101 -3.38 -28.37 -0.92
C PHE A 101 -4.91 -28.19 -0.99
N VAL A 102 -5.62 -28.87 -0.09
CA VAL A 102 -6.96 -28.43 0.34
C VAL A 102 -6.74 -27.15 1.16
N ASN A 103 -6.73 -26.01 0.49
CA ASN A 103 -6.63 -24.69 1.12
C ASN A 103 -7.88 -24.44 1.98
N THR A 104 -7.83 -24.82 3.26
CA THR A 104 -8.67 -24.20 4.27
C THR A 104 -8.26 -22.73 4.33
N LYS A 105 -9.04 -21.86 3.68
CA LYS A 105 -8.82 -20.41 3.65
C LYS A 105 -8.74 -19.87 5.09
N VAL A 106 -7.55 -19.52 5.57
CA VAL A 106 -7.38 -18.94 6.92
C VAL A 106 -7.55 -17.42 6.94
N HIS A 107 -7.50 -16.72 5.80
CA HIS A 107 -7.85 -15.29 5.77
C HIS A 107 -8.59 -14.94 4.49
N ASN A 108 -9.87 -14.60 4.61
CA ASN A 108 -10.58 -13.88 3.57
C ASN A 108 -10.04 -12.44 3.60
N ILE A 109 -9.12 -12.10 2.69
CA ILE A 109 -8.82 -10.71 2.37
C ILE A 109 -10.07 -10.18 1.66
N ILE A 110 -10.75 -9.21 2.27
CA ILE A 110 -11.83 -8.50 1.59
C ILE A 110 -11.15 -7.62 0.53
N GLN A 111 -11.25 -8.04 -0.72
CA GLN A 111 -10.83 -7.23 -1.86
C GLN A 111 -11.94 -6.23 -2.15
N CYS A 112 -11.77 -4.99 -1.69
CA CYS A 112 -12.66 -3.90 -2.05
C CYS A 112 -12.22 -3.36 -3.42
N PHE A 113 -12.97 -3.74 -4.46
CA PHE A 113 -12.95 -3.08 -5.77
C PHE A 113 -13.85 -1.85 -5.75
#